data_AF-A0A2R6K4Q8-F1
#
_entry.id   AF-A0A2R6K4Q8-F1
#
_cell.length_a   1.000
_cell.length_b   1.000
_cell.length_c   1.000
_cell.angle_alpha   90.00
_cell.angle_beta   90.00
_cell.angle_gamma   90.00
#
_symmetry.space_group_name_H-M   'P 1'
#
loop_
_entity.id
_entity.type
_entity.pdbx_description
1 polymer ?
#
loop_
_entity_poly.entity_id
_entity_poly.type
_entity_poly.pdbx_seq_one_letter_code
_entity_poly.pdbx_strand_id
1 'polypeptide(L)'
;FVLGVLILPSLFSAVWLSTFGGSAINNSLFGNGAALSTYNEVGQTVAMFALLEQFPLGAVSGLLATLLVITFFVTSSDSGSLVIDHLTSGGKHDVPKSQRIFWAITEGAVAAVLLIGGGLTALQAAAISTGLPFAVILLIMCYTVYLGLDREYEILESEAFADRIEQITEEGDKDVATTGRETVTGVTDGDSTTSDD
;
A
#
# COMPACT_ATOMS: atom_id res chain seq x y z
N PHE A 1 2.48 -13.31 -3.71
CA PHE A 1 2.30 -11.85 -3.68
C PHE A 1 0.87 -11.46 -3.30
N VAL A 2 -0.13 -11.70 -4.16
CA VAL A 2 -1.54 -11.26 -3.96
C VAL A 2 -2.13 -11.65 -2.60
N LEU A 3 -2.04 -12.93 -2.20
CA LEU A 3 -2.53 -13.39 -0.90
C LEU A 3 -1.86 -12.67 0.28
N GLY A 4 -0.55 -12.41 0.20
CA GLY A 4 0.17 -11.69 1.25
C GLY A 4 -0.29 -10.23 1.39
N VAL A 5 -0.50 -9.55 0.27
CA VAL A 5 -0.95 -8.14 0.23
C VAL A 5 -2.40 -8.00 0.69
N LEU A 6 -3.24 -9.01 0.50
CA LEU A 6 -4.63 -8.97 0.96
C LEU A 6 -4.78 -9.39 2.42
N ILE A 7 -4.22 -10.54 2.80
CA ILE A 7 -4.50 -11.14 4.10
C ILE A 7 -3.81 -10.38 5.25
N LEU A 8 -2.54 -9.99 5.09
CA LEU A 8 -1.79 -9.37 6.20
C LEU A 8 -2.40 -8.02 6.64
N PRO A 9 -2.70 -7.07 5.72
CA PRO A 9 -3.29 -5.79 6.12
C PRO A 9 -4.74 -5.93 6.62
N SER A 10 -5.52 -6.87 6.05
CA SER A 10 -6.89 -7.12 6.52
C SER A 10 -6.92 -7.68 7.94
N LEU A 11 -6.05 -8.64 8.27
CA LEU A 11 -5.95 -9.17 9.63
C LEU A 11 -5.53 -8.09 10.63
N PHE A 12 -4.52 -7.29 10.27
CA PHE A 12 -4.11 -6.15 11.10
C PHE A 12 -5.27 -5.18 11.33
N SER A 13 -6.00 -4.83 10.28
CA SER A 13 -7.17 -3.94 10.36
C SER A 13 -8.28 -4.53 11.24
N ALA A 14 -8.53 -5.84 11.15
CA ALA A 14 -9.50 -6.53 11.97
C ALA A 14 -9.13 -6.48 13.46
N VAL A 15 -7.87 -6.77 13.80
CA VAL A 15 -7.36 -6.67 15.18
C VAL A 15 -7.47 -5.23 15.69
N TRP A 16 -7.08 -4.25 14.88
CA TRP A 16 -7.15 -2.84 15.23
C TRP A 16 -8.60 -2.38 15.53
N LEU A 17 -9.52 -2.63 14.61
CA LEU A 17 -10.94 -2.26 14.76
C LEU A 17 -11.61 -3.02 15.91
N SER A 18 -11.29 -4.30 16.10
CA SER A 18 -11.81 -5.09 17.22
C SER A 18 -11.32 -4.54 18.56
N THR A 19 -10.04 -4.16 18.66
CA THR A 19 -9.46 -3.65 19.90
C THR A 19 -9.97 -2.25 20.24
N PHE A 20 -9.77 -1.26 19.36
CA PHE A 20 -10.12 0.12 19.64
C PHE A 20 -11.63 0.39 19.47
N GLY A 21 -12.23 -0.12 18.40
CA GLY A 21 -13.67 0.01 18.17
C GLY A 21 -14.50 -0.77 19.20
N GLY A 22 -14.07 -2.00 19.51
CA GLY A 22 -14.68 -2.78 20.61
C GLY A 22 -14.55 -2.08 21.96
N SER A 23 -13.37 -1.52 22.28
CA SER A 23 -13.16 -0.74 23.51
C SER A 23 -14.04 0.52 23.57
N ALA A 24 -14.19 1.25 22.46
CA ALA A 24 -15.05 2.43 22.38
C ALA A 24 -16.52 2.08 22.62
N ILE A 25 -17.01 1.00 22.00
CA ILE A 25 -18.37 0.50 22.19
C ILE A 25 -18.56 0.03 23.64
N ASN A 26 -17.61 -0.73 24.20
CA ASN A 26 -17.67 -1.19 25.57
C ASN A 26 -17.70 -0.03 26.57
N ASN A 27 -16.88 1.01 26.37
CA ASN A 27 -16.91 2.22 27.19
C ASN A 27 -18.25 2.96 27.09
N SER A 28 -18.88 2.96 25.90
CA SER A 28 -20.17 3.62 25.67
C SER A 28 -21.35 2.87 26.28
N LEU A 29 -21.31 1.54 26.29
CA LEU A 29 -22.41 0.70 26.79
C LEU A 29 -22.32 0.41 28.29
N PHE A 30 -21.11 0.15 28.79
CA PHE A 30 -20.89 -0.33 30.16
C PHE A 30 -20.03 0.61 31.00
N GLY A 31 -19.39 1.60 30.36
CA GLY A 31 -18.56 2.60 31.03
C GLY A 31 -19.28 3.94 31.21
N ASN A 32 -18.48 5.01 31.31
CA ASN A 32 -18.95 6.38 31.44
C ASN A 32 -19.24 7.06 30.08
N GLY A 33 -19.01 6.37 28.96
CA GLY A 33 -19.24 6.90 27.61
C GLY A 33 -18.36 8.10 27.23
N ALA A 34 -17.22 8.31 27.90
CA ALA A 34 -16.37 9.48 27.70
C ALA A 34 -15.91 9.67 26.24
N ALA A 35 -15.60 8.57 25.53
CA ALA A 35 -15.18 8.67 24.13
C ALA A 35 -16.31 9.21 23.22
N LEU A 36 -17.55 8.80 23.49
CA LEU A 36 -18.72 9.24 22.73
C LEU A 36 -19.13 10.67 23.10
N SER A 37 -19.06 11.05 24.38
CA SER A 37 -19.34 12.43 24.80
C SER A 37 -18.33 13.40 24.19
N THR A 38 -17.03 13.10 24.27
CA THR A 38 -15.99 13.95 23.66
C THR A 38 -16.12 14.00 22.13
N TYR A 39 -16.50 12.90 21.48
CA TYR A 39 -16.80 12.91 20.05
C TYR A 39 -17.90 13.91 19.70
N ASN A 40 -19.01 13.92 20.46
CA ASN A 40 -20.13 14.82 20.19
C ASN A 40 -19.82 16.29 20.52
N GLU A 41 -18.99 16.54 21.53
CA GLU A 41 -18.69 17.90 22.00
C GLU A 41 -17.52 18.56 21.26
N VAL A 42 -16.43 17.81 21.05
CA VAL A 42 -15.14 18.31 20.55
C VAL A 42 -14.81 17.76 19.16
N GLY A 43 -15.43 16.65 18.77
CA GLY A 43 -15.29 16.06 17.45
C GLY A 43 -14.36 14.86 17.39
N GLN A 44 -14.26 14.29 16.18
CA GLN A 44 -13.58 13.02 15.91
C GLN A 44 -12.08 13.02 16.25
N THR A 45 -11.40 14.16 16.14
CA THR A 45 -9.94 14.25 16.29
C THR A 45 -9.45 13.93 17.71
N VAL A 46 -10.29 14.13 18.72
CA VAL A 46 -9.93 13.94 20.15
C VAL A 46 -10.53 12.67 20.74
N ALA A 47 -11.53 12.07 20.09
CA ALA A 47 -12.28 10.93 20.61
C ALA A 47 -11.39 9.72 20.99
N MET A 48 -10.34 9.43 20.22
CA MET A 48 -9.39 8.36 20.54
C MET A 48 -8.60 8.66 21.82
N PHE A 49 -8.21 9.91 22.05
CA PHE A 49 -7.48 10.30 23.25
C PHE A 49 -8.37 10.20 24.49
N ALA A 50 -9.63 10.64 24.38
CA ALA A 50 -10.61 10.49 25.44
C ALA A 50 -10.88 9.02 25.81
N LEU A 51 -10.85 8.11 24.81
CA LEU A 51 -10.91 6.68 25.05
C LEU A 51 -9.67 6.15 25.78
N LEU A 52 -8.47 6.55 25.35
CA LEU A 52 -7.22 6.14 25.98
C LEU A 52 -7.12 6.59 27.44
N GLU A 53 -7.65 7.77 27.77
CA GLU A 53 -7.74 8.29 29.14
C GLU A 53 -8.59 7.41 30.07
N GLN A 54 -9.44 6.52 29.54
CA GLN A 54 -10.22 5.58 30.34
C GLN A 54 -9.41 4.38 30.85
N PHE A 55 -8.18 4.21 30.39
CA PHE A 55 -7.30 3.11 30.76
C PHE A 55 -6.18 3.57 31.71
N PRO A 56 -5.65 2.65 32.54
CA PRO A 56 -4.44 2.96 33.31
C PRO A 56 -3.32 3.35 32.35
N LEU A 57 -2.63 4.45 32.63
CA LEU A 57 -1.60 5.07 31.76
C LEU A 57 -2.13 5.83 30.53
N GLY A 58 -3.40 6.26 30.53
CA GLY A 58 -4.01 6.99 29.41
C GLY A 58 -3.17 8.13 28.83
N ALA A 59 -2.60 8.99 29.69
CA ALA A 59 -1.72 10.09 29.27
C ALA A 59 -0.44 9.59 28.54
N VAL A 60 0.15 8.49 28.99
CA VAL A 60 1.33 7.89 28.35
C VAL A 60 0.95 7.28 27.01
N SER A 61 -0.17 6.54 26.95
CA SER A 61 -0.66 5.99 25.68
C SER A 61 -1.07 7.07 24.67
N GLY A 62 -1.62 8.20 25.14
CA GLY A 62 -1.92 9.35 24.30
C GLY A 62 -0.66 9.98 23.72
N LEU A 63 0.39 10.17 24.54
CA LEU A 63 1.68 10.66 24.04
C LEU A 63 2.28 9.71 22.99
N LEU A 64 2.24 8.40 23.24
CA LEU A 64 2.71 7.39 22.28
C LEU A 64 1.89 7.40 20.99
N ALA A 65 0.57 7.55 21.08
CA ALA A 65 -0.31 7.65 19.91
C ALA A 65 0.06 8.89 19.06
N THR A 66 0.31 10.03 19.69
CA THR A 66 0.76 11.24 18.99
C THR A 66 2.09 11.02 18.26
N LEU A 67 3.07 10.40 18.93
CA LEU A 67 4.36 10.09 18.30
C LEU A 67 4.19 9.12 17.12
N LEU A 68 3.36 8.09 17.26
CA LEU A 68 3.06 7.15 16.17
C LEU A 68 2.43 7.86 14.97
N VAL A 69 1.44 8.72 15.18
CA VAL A 69 0.81 9.49 14.10
C VAL A 69 1.84 10.36 13.38
N ILE A 70 2.73 11.03 14.12
CA ILE A 70 3.81 11.85 13.53
C ILE A 70 4.75 10.98 12.70
N THR A 71 5.21 9.85 13.22
CA THR A 71 6.13 8.96 12.50
C THR A 71 5.48 8.38 11.23
N PHE A 72 4.23 7.93 11.31
CA PHE A 72 3.49 7.44 10.15
C PHE A 72 3.27 8.54 9.11
N PHE A 73 2.93 9.75 9.55
CA PHE A 73 2.77 10.89 8.66
C PHE A 73 4.06 11.20 7.90
N VAL A 74 5.20 11.31 8.62
CA VAL A 74 6.51 11.59 8.01
C VAL A 74 6.93 10.48 7.04
N THR A 75 6.77 9.22 7.43
CA THR A 75 7.16 8.08 6.58
C THR A 75 6.28 7.97 5.33
N SER A 76 4.98 8.22 5.48
CA SER A 76 4.02 8.22 4.36
C SER A 76 4.27 9.38 3.40
N SER A 77 4.58 10.57 3.93
CA SER A 77 4.96 11.76 3.15
C SER A 77 6.27 11.53 2.38
N ASP A 78 7.26 10.90 3.01
CA ASP A 78 8.53 10.55 2.37
C ASP A 78 8.34 9.60 1.17
N SER A 79 7.46 8.61 1.32
CA SER A 79 7.12 7.65 0.26
C SER A 79 6.26 8.28 -0.83
N GLY A 80 5.29 9.14 -0.47
CA GLY A 80 4.38 9.81 -1.40
C GLY A 80 5.10 10.82 -2.30
N SER A 81 5.94 11.68 -1.69
CA SER A 81 6.76 12.65 -2.43
C SER A 81 7.68 11.98 -3.44
N LEU A 82 8.24 10.81 -3.13
CA LEU A 82 9.06 10.02 -4.05
C LEU A 82 8.27 9.54 -5.28
N VAL A 83 7.03 9.06 -5.09
CA VAL A 83 6.18 8.64 -6.21
C VAL A 83 5.87 9.81 -7.15
N ILE A 84 5.54 10.99 -6.60
CA ILE A 84 5.28 12.19 -7.40
C ILE A 84 6.55 12.64 -8.14
N ASP A 85 7.70 12.56 -7.48
CA ASP A 85 9.00 12.91 -8.06
C ASP A 85 9.35 12.02 -9.26
N HIS A 86 9.10 10.71 -9.15
CA HIS A 86 9.28 9.77 -10.26
C HIS A 86 8.30 10.02 -11.42
N LEU A 87 7.03 10.32 -11.12
CA LEU A 87 6.03 10.64 -12.15
C LEU A 87 6.37 11.94 -12.91
N THR A 88 6.90 12.94 -12.19
CA THR A 88 7.19 14.27 -12.75
C THR A 88 8.55 14.37 -13.43
N SER A 89 9.49 13.46 -13.13
CA SER A 89 10.79 13.34 -13.80
C SER A 89 10.77 12.47 -15.07
N GLY A 90 9.59 11.99 -15.49
CA GLY A 90 9.44 11.10 -16.64
C GLY A 90 9.90 9.67 -16.37
N GLY A 91 9.86 9.21 -15.12
CA GLY A 91 10.21 7.85 -14.71
C GLY A 91 11.71 7.62 -14.51
N LYS A 92 12.53 8.67 -14.42
CA LYS A 92 13.96 8.54 -14.12
C LYS A 92 14.15 8.29 -12.63
N HIS A 93 15.00 7.32 -12.27
CA HIS A 93 15.29 7.01 -10.87
C HIS A 93 16.27 7.99 -10.20
N ASP A 94 17.04 8.76 -10.98
CA ASP A 94 17.98 9.74 -10.46
C ASP A 94 17.38 11.15 -10.58
N VAL A 95 16.55 11.49 -9.59
CA VAL A 95 15.84 12.77 -9.52
C VAL A 95 16.51 13.66 -8.47
N PRO A 96 16.76 14.96 -8.74
CA PRO A 96 17.46 15.83 -7.81
C PRO A 96 16.69 15.98 -6.49
N LYS A 97 17.42 15.87 -5.36
CA LYS A 97 16.86 15.97 -3.99
C LYS A 97 16.01 17.24 -3.76
N SER A 98 16.29 18.32 -4.49
CA SER A 98 15.53 19.57 -4.42
C SER A 98 14.08 19.41 -4.90
N GLN A 99 13.83 18.57 -5.91
CA GLN A 99 12.50 18.32 -6.45
C GLN A 99 11.65 17.52 -5.47
N ARG A 100 12.24 16.51 -4.82
CA ARG A 100 11.60 15.78 -3.72
C ARG A 100 11.19 16.68 -2.56
N ILE A 101 12.10 17.55 -2.11
CA ILE A 101 11.81 18.51 -1.02
C ILE A 101 10.68 19.47 -1.42
N PHE A 102 10.67 19.93 -2.68
CA PHE A 102 9.59 20.76 -3.20
C PHE A 102 8.23 20.05 -3.11
N TRP A 103 8.14 18.79 -3.52
CA TRP A 103 6.90 18.02 -3.43
C TRP A 103 6.46 17.74 -1.99
N ALA A 104 7.40 17.38 -1.10
CA ALA A 104 7.12 17.16 0.32
C ALA A 104 6.62 18.44 1.04
N ILE A 105 7.16 19.61 0.70
CA ILE A 105 6.69 20.89 1.25
C ILE A 105 5.32 21.23 0.67
N THR A 106 5.11 21.00 -0.63
CA THR A 106 3.85 21.34 -1.29
C THR A 106 2.68 20.52 -0.75
N GLU A 107 2.84 19.22 -0.54
CA GLU A 107 1.79 18.39 0.07
C GLU A 107 1.46 18.83 1.50
N GLY A 108 2.48 19.17 2.30
CA GLY A 108 2.30 19.69 3.65
C GLY A 108 1.62 21.07 3.67
N ALA A 109 1.96 21.94 2.73
CA ALA A 109 1.34 23.25 2.57
C ALA A 109 -0.13 23.14 2.18
N VAL A 110 -0.48 22.25 1.23
CA VAL A 110 -1.87 21.98 0.84
C VAL A 110 -2.66 21.45 2.04
N ALA A 111 -2.11 20.49 2.79
CA ALA A 111 -2.75 19.96 3.99
C ALA A 111 -2.99 21.06 5.05
N ALA A 112 -1.99 21.93 5.28
CA ALA A 112 -2.11 23.04 6.22
C ALA A 112 -3.18 24.06 5.80
N VAL A 113 -3.23 24.43 4.52
CA VAL A 113 -4.24 25.37 3.99
C VAL A 113 -5.64 24.78 4.10
N LEU A 114 -5.82 23.50 3.79
CA LEU A 114 -7.12 22.82 3.94
C LEU A 114 -7.57 22.74 5.40
N LEU A 115 -6.64 22.45 6.32
CA LEU A 115 -6.92 22.45 7.75
C LEU A 115 -7.34 23.83 8.26
N ILE A 116 -6.63 24.88 7.87
CA ILE A 116 -6.95 26.26 8.28
C ILE A 116 -8.29 26.71 7.67
N GLY A 117 -8.55 26.36 6.40
CA GLY A 117 -9.73 26.81 5.66
C GLY A 117 -11.03 26.12 6.06
N GLY A 118 -10.99 24.82 6.38
CA GLY A 118 -12.21 24.07 6.71
C GLY A 118 -12.02 22.81 7.55
N GLY A 119 -10.86 22.67 8.20
CA GLY A 119 -10.58 21.60 9.15
C GLY A 119 -10.64 20.19 8.56
N LEU A 120 -11.02 19.23 9.40
CA LEU A 120 -11.11 17.82 9.02
C LEU A 120 -12.08 17.58 7.87
N THR A 121 -13.21 18.29 7.83
CA THR A 121 -14.22 18.17 6.78
C THR A 121 -13.66 18.57 5.42
N ALA A 122 -12.88 19.65 5.35
CA ALA A 122 -12.23 20.07 4.11
C ALA A 122 -11.20 19.04 3.63
N LEU A 123 -10.40 18.47 4.54
CA LEU A 123 -9.46 17.39 4.20
C LEU A 123 -10.18 16.15 3.64
N GLN A 124 -11.28 15.74 4.27
CA GLN A 124 -12.08 14.60 3.80
C GLN A 124 -12.70 14.87 2.42
N ALA A 125 -13.28 16.05 2.22
CA ALA A 125 -13.86 16.44 0.94
C ALA A 125 -12.80 16.50 -0.17
N ALA A 126 -11.62 17.06 0.11
CA ALA A 126 -10.49 17.05 -0.81
C ALA A 126 -10.09 15.62 -1.18
N ALA A 127 -9.89 14.73 -0.20
CA ALA A 127 -9.52 13.34 -0.44
C ALA A 127 -10.57 12.56 -1.26
N ILE A 128 -11.86 12.73 -0.98
CA ILE A 128 -12.94 12.06 -1.71
C ILE A 128 -13.03 12.60 -3.14
N SER A 129 -12.98 13.93 -3.31
CA SER A 129 -13.10 14.57 -4.62
C SER A 129 -11.93 14.24 -5.54
N THR A 130 -10.70 14.11 -5.03
CA THR A 130 -9.53 13.67 -5.81
C THR A 130 -9.47 12.16 -5.99
N GLY A 131 -9.94 11.39 -5.01
CA GLY A 131 -9.94 9.92 -5.05
C GLY A 131 -10.91 9.34 -6.08
N LEU A 132 -12.08 9.94 -6.26
CA LEU A 132 -13.09 9.46 -7.20
C LEU A 132 -12.60 9.38 -8.67
N PRO A 133 -12.04 10.45 -9.29
CA PRO A 133 -11.50 10.36 -10.65
C PRO A 133 -10.30 9.40 -10.73
N PHE A 134 -9.48 9.34 -9.67
CA PHE A 134 -8.37 8.39 -9.64
C PHE A 134 -8.83 6.93 -9.58
N ALA A 135 -9.96 6.64 -8.94
CA ALA A 135 -10.56 5.30 -8.94
C ALA A 135 -10.94 4.83 -10.36
N VAL A 136 -11.41 5.74 -11.23
CA VAL A 136 -11.66 5.42 -12.65
C VAL A 136 -10.37 5.02 -13.35
N ILE A 137 -9.27 5.73 -13.10
CA ILE A 137 -7.95 5.37 -13.64
C ILE A 137 -7.52 3.99 -13.15
N LEU A 138 -7.69 3.69 -11.86
CA LEU A 138 -7.37 2.36 -11.31
C LEU A 138 -8.19 1.23 -11.96
N LEU A 139 -9.47 1.46 -12.26
CA LEU A 139 -10.30 0.48 -12.99
C LEU A 139 -9.76 0.21 -14.40
N ILE A 140 -9.33 1.27 -15.11
CA ILE A 140 -8.68 1.13 -16.42
C ILE A 140 -7.37 0.35 -16.27
N MET A 141 -6.57 0.64 -15.24
CA MET A 141 -5.32 -0.09 -14.98
C MET A 141 -5.58 -1.58 -14.74
N CYS A 142 -6.57 -1.94 -13.92
CA CYS A 142 -6.99 -3.33 -13.72
C CYS A 142 -7.36 -4.01 -15.04
N TYR A 143 -8.13 -3.34 -15.90
CA TYR A 143 -8.49 -3.87 -17.22
C TYR A 143 -7.26 -4.04 -18.13
N THR A 144 -6.33 -3.10 -18.14
CA THR A 144 -5.10 -3.20 -18.95
C THR A 144 -4.17 -4.30 -18.48
N VAL A 145 -4.07 -4.51 -17.16
CA VAL A 145 -3.27 -5.61 -16.58
C VAL A 145 -3.90 -6.95 -16.94
N TYR A 146 -5.23 -7.06 -16.85
CA TYR A 146 -5.94 -8.25 -17.29
C TYR A 146 -5.66 -8.57 -18.76
N LEU A 147 -5.82 -7.57 -19.66
CA LEU A 147 -5.55 -7.74 -21.08
C LEU A 147 -4.07 -8.06 -21.38
N GLY A 148 -3.15 -7.45 -20.63
CA GLY A 148 -1.72 -7.73 -20.76
C GLY A 148 -1.38 -9.17 -20.39
N LEU A 149 -1.93 -9.67 -19.29
CA LEU A 149 -1.72 -11.03 -18.83
C LEU A 149 -2.37 -12.07 -19.74
N ASP A 150 -3.56 -11.78 -20.27
CA ASP A 150 -4.27 -12.62 -21.25
C ASP A 150 -3.43 -12.80 -22.53
N ARG A 151 -2.86 -11.71 -23.06
CA ARG A 151 -1.95 -11.76 -24.22
C ARG A 151 -0.65 -12.50 -23.93
N GLU A 152 -0.08 -12.34 -22.75
CA GLU A 152 1.12 -13.07 -22.35
C GLU A 152 0.85 -14.57 -22.29
N TYR A 153 -0.32 -14.97 -21.77
CA TYR A 153 -0.77 -16.36 -21.75
C TYR A 153 -0.95 -16.93 -23.17
N GLU A 154 -1.58 -16.17 -24.09
CA GLU A 154 -1.70 -16.56 -25.51
C GLU A 154 -0.33 -16.74 -26.20
N ILE A 155 0.65 -15.88 -25.90
CA ILE A 155 2.01 -15.98 -26.46
C ILE A 155 2.70 -17.25 -25.96
N LEU A 156 2.55 -17.57 -24.67
CA LEU A 156 3.15 -18.77 -24.06
C LEU A 156 2.56 -20.06 -24.61
N GLU A 157 1.28 -20.09 -25.01
CA GLU A 157 0.63 -21.25 -25.63
C GLU A 157 0.88 -21.37 -27.15
N SER A 158 1.53 -20.38 -27.78
CA SER A 158 1.76 -20.40 -29.24
C SER A 158 2.83 -21.41 -29.67
N GLU A 159 2.59 -22.14 -30.76
CA GLU A 159 3.57 -23.08 -31.36
C GLU A 159 4.90 -22.39 -31.68
N ALA A 160 4.87 -21.11 -32.07
CA ALA A 160 6.08 -20.32 -32.33
C ALA A 160 6.92 -20.02 -31.07
N PHE A 161 6.35 -20.12 -29.87
CA PHE A 161 7.10 -20.08 -28.61
C PHE A 161 7.69 -21.45 -28.28
N ALA A 162 6.94 -22.53 -28.52
CA ALA A 162 7.42 -23.91 -28.38
C ALA A 162 8.62 -24.20 -29.29
N ASP A 163 8.52 -23.84 -30.59
CA ASP A 163 9.60 -23.99 -31.57
C ASP A 163 10.86 -23.19 -31.15
N ARG A 164 10.67 -22.01 -30.55
CA ARG A 164 11.79 -21.18 -30.07
C ARG A 164 12.50 -21.80 -28.87
N ILE A 165 11.75 -22.41 -27.95
CA ILE A 165 12.30 -23.12 -26.80
C ILE A 165 13.06 -24.37 -27.29
N GLU A 166 12.52 -25.10 -28.27
CA GLU A 166 13.19 -26.28 -28.86
C GLU A 166 14.51 -25.89 -29.53
N GLN A 167 14.52 -24.82 -30.33
CA GLN A 167 15.73 -24.31 -30.98
C GLN A 167 16.81 -23.86 -29.98
N ILE A 168 16.42 -23.19 -28.89
CA ILE A 168 17.35 -22.77 -27.81
C ILE A 168 17.90 -23.99 -27.04
N THR A 169 17.09 -25.05 -26.90
CA THR A 169 17.50 -26.29 -26.24
C THR A 169 18.46 -27.12 -27.10
N GLU A 170 18.25 -27.14 -28.43
CA GLU A 170 19.16 -27.82 -29.38
C GLU A 170 20.52 -27.11 -29.55
N GLU A 171 20.59 -25.78 -29.39
CA GLU A 171 21.85 -25.02 -29.46
C GLU A 171 22.75 -25.17 -28.22
N GLY A 172 22.26 -25.78 -27.13
CA GLY A 172 23.06 -26.34 -26.05
C GLY A 172 23.68 -25.34 -25.06
N ASP A 173 22.89 -24.83 -24.11
CA ASP A 173 23.42 -24.40 -22.79
C ASP A 173 22.41 -24.39 -21.62
N LYS A 174 21.13 -24.83 -21.71
CA LYS A 174 20.26 -24.90 -20.50
C LYS A 174 19.25 -26.04 -20.53
N ASP A 175 19.15 -26.75 -19.40
CA ASP A 175 18.24 -27.88 -19.20
C ASP A 175 16.88 -27.36 -18.69
N VAL A 176 15.81 -27.62 -19.43
CA VAL A 176 14.47 -27.06 -19.17
C VAL A 176 13.58 -28.11 -18.52
N ALA A 177 13.19 -27.89 -17.27
CA ALA A 177 12.29 -28.80 -16.56
C ALA A 177 10.81 -28.45 -16.83
N THR A 178 10.10 -29.35 -17.53
CA THR A 178 8.66 -29.24 -17.84
C THR A 178 7.85 -30.26 -17.01
N THR A 179 6.77 -29.83 -16.35
CA THR A 179 5.83 -30.72 -15.64
C THR A 179 4.42 -30.53 -16.18
N GLY A 180 3.85 -31.56 -16.80
CA GLY A 180 2.51 -31.50 -17.41
C GLY A 180 2.47 -30.64 -18.69
N ARG A 181 1.45 -30.84 -19.53
CA ARG A 181 1.33 -30.27 -20.90
C ARG A 181 1.77 -28.79 -20.95
N GLU A 182 2.93 -28.58 -21.59
CA GLU A 182 3.36 -27.33 -22.26
C GLU A 182 3.32 -26.04 -21.45
N THR A 183 3.80 -26.04 -20.21
CA THR A 183 4.10 -24.77 -19.53
C THR A 183 5.49 -24.80 -18.93
N VAL A 184 6.38 -23.94 -19.44
CA VAL A 184 7.76 -23.80 -18.94
C VAL A 184 7.71 -23.01 -17.63
N THR A 185 7.94 -23.69 -16.49
CA THR A 185 7.86 -23.08 -15.16
C THR A 185 9.22 -22.65 -14.58
N GLY A 186 10.33 -22.92 -15.27
CA GLY A 186 11.67 -22.52 -14.82
C GLY A 186 12.78 -22.86 -15.82
N VAL A 187 13.87 -22.09 -15.78
CA VAL A 187 15.08 -22.27 -16.59
C VAL A 187 16.27 -22.29 -15.63
N THR A 188 17.12 -23.32 -15.68
CA THR A 188 18.30 -23.45 -14.80
C THR A 188 19.56 -23.65 -15.65
N ASP A 189 20.65 -23.02 -15.23
CA ASP A 189 21.94 -23.04 -15.93
C ASP A 189 22.63 -24.38 -15.66
N GLY A 190 23.05 -25.07 -16.73
CA GLY A 190 23.58 -26.43 -16.70
C GLY A 190 25.01 -26.56 -16.17
N ASP A 191 25.33 -25.93 -15.05
CA ASP A 191 26.61 -26.21 -14.37
C ASP A 191 26.42 -26.42 -12.86
N SER A 192 26.16 -27.68 -12.50
CA SER A 192 26.64 -28.21 -11.24
C SER A 192 27.21 -29.62 -11.45
N THR A 193 28.46 -29.64 -11.91
CA THR A 193 29.52 -30.55 -11.44
C THR A 193 29.19 -32.05 -11.28
N THR A 194 29.41 -32.82 -12.35
CA THR A 194 30.30 -34.00 -12.30
C THR A 194 31.72 -33.47 -12.54
N SER A 195 32.80 -33.73 -11.79
CA SER A 195 33.21 -34.90 -11.01
C SER A 195 34.52 -34.54 -10.25
N ASP A 196 34.78 -35.09 -9.06
CA ASP A 196 36.05 -35.75 -8.69
C ASP A 196 36.02 -36.28 -7.24
N ASP A 197 36.36 -37.57 -7.11
CA ASP A 197 36.52 -38.50 -5.96
C ASP A 197 35.30 -39.04 -5.18
#